data_AF-A0A358SPH5-F1
#
_entry.id   AF-A0A358SPH5-F1
#
_cell.length_a   1.000
_cell.length_b   1.000
_cell.length_c   1.000
_cell.angle_alpha   90.00
_cell.angle_beta   90.00
_cell.angle_gamma   90.00
#
_symmetry.space_group_name_H-M   'P 1'
#
loop_
_entity.id
_entity.type
_entity.pdbx_description
1 polymer ?
#
loop_
_entity_poly.entity_id
_entity_poly.type
_entity_poly.pdbx_seq_one_letter_code
_entity_poly.pdbx_strand_id
1 'polypeptide(L)'
;MIRLGSLAGYPFEGPRLLGGWTPPQLAAVYAIAYKPDPDTRPDRYAVIYVDHADDLSAERFPFQHPRAHCWIRRAGSKWKVYVCTYEVPGGGRPHREQIARELTAIYRPRCNAQQYDQAWKDEWIGEYTAPTTGPVARRGPDQSPPGQRQPRDS
;
A
#
# COMPACT_ATOMS: atom_id res chain seq x y z
N MET A 1 3.05 -3.94 7.21
CA MET A 1 2.55 -5.11 7.95
C MET A 1 1.08 -5.26 7.58
N ILE A 2 0.60 -6.48 7.33
CA ILE A 2 -0.72 -6.69 6.73
C ILE A 2 -1.54 -7.61 7.63
N ARG A 3 -2.84 -7.35 7.76
CA ARG A 3 -3.78 -8.27 8.43
C ARG A 3 -4.32 -9.24 7.37
N LEU A 4 -4.58 -10.49 7.76
CA LEU A 4 -5.23 -11.47 6.87
C LEU A 4 -6.52 -10.85 6.29
N GLY A 5 -6.65 -10.85 4.96
CA GLY A 5 -7.83 -10.37 4.24
C GLY A 5 -7.84 -8.88 3.86
N SER A 6 -6.86 -8.06 4.24
CA SER A 6 -6.74 -6.71 3.66
C SER A 6 -5.31 -6.17 3.54
N LEU A 7 -5.05 -5.53 2.39
CA LEU A 7 -3.81 -4.80 2.11
C LEU A 7 -4.15 -3.31 1.95
N ALA A 8 -3.77 -2.49 2.94
CA ALA A 8 -4.06 -1.06 2.93
C ALA A 8 -5.57 -0.72 2.73
N GLY A 9 -6.46 -1.56 3.27
CA GLY A 9 -7.91 -1.38 3.13
C GLY A 9 -8.54 -2.10 1.92
N TYR A 10 -7.74 -2.56 0.96
CA TYR A 10 -8.24 -3.35 -0.17
C TYR A 10 -8.47 -4.82 0.22
N PRO A 11 -9.59 -5.45 -0.19
CA PRO A 11 -9.96 -6.80 0.20
C PRO A 11 -9.23 -7.86 -0.64
N PHE A 12 -7.92 -8.00 -0.42
CA PHE A 12 -7.12 -9.00 -1.12
C PHE A 12 -7.47 -10.41 -0.66
N GLU A 13 -7.61 -11.32 -1.63
CA GLU A 13 -7.67 -12.74 -1.40
C GLU A 13 -6.28 -13.33 -1.08
N GLY A 14 -6.27 -14.37 -0.24
CA GLY A 14 -5.06 -15.02 0.25
C GLY A 14 -4.64 -14.52 1.64
N PRO A 15 -3.38 -14.74 2.05
CA PRO A 15 -2.22 -15.19 1.28
C PRO A 15 -2.20 -16.70 0.93
N ARG A 16 -1.84 -17.05 -0.31
CA ARG A 16 -1.67 -18.44 -0.80
C ARG A 16 -0.19 -18.74 -1.08
N LEU A 17 0.25 -19.99 -0.90
CA LEU A 17 1.63 -20.38 -1.21
C LEU A 17 1.88 -20.29 -2.72
N LEU A 18 2.84 -19.45 -3.14
CA LEU A 18 3.08 -19.18 -4.57
C LEU A 18 3.53 -20.43 -5.32
N GLY A 19 4.37 -21.27 -4.70
CA GLY A 19 4.94 -22.46 -5.36
C GLY A 19 3.94 -23.55 -5.77
N GLY A 20 2.69 -23.49 -5.29
CA GLY A 20 1.61 -24.40 -5.68
C GLY A 20 0.37 -23.67 -6.18
N TRP A 21 0.47 -22.37 -6.47
CA TRP A 21 -0.65 -21.57 -6.90
C TRP A 21 -0.71 -21.50 -8.43
N THR A 22 -1.88 -21.80 -9.00
CA THR A 22 -2.15 -21.65 -10.42
C THR A 22 -2.80 -20.28 -10.66
N PRO A 23 -2.16 -19.38 -11.44
CA PRO A 23 -2.72 -18.07 -11.71
C PRO A 23 -4.00 -18.16 -12.57
N PRO A 24 -5.10 -17.50 -12.17
CA PRO A 24 -6.32 -17.44 -12.97
C PRO A 24 -6.17 -16.50 -14.18
N GLN A 25 -7.00 -16.70 -15.21
CA GLN A 25 -7.11 -15.80 -16.36
C GLN A 25 -8.00 -14.58 -16.04
N LEU A 26 -7.49 -13.67 -15.21
CA LEU A 26 -8.21 -12.46 -14.82
C LEU A 26 -7.26 -11.29 -14.56
N ALA A 27 -7.83 -10.09 -14.67
CA ALA A 27 -7.13 -8.84 -14.39
C ALA A 27 -7.18 -8.52 -12.89
N ALA A 28 -6.02 -8.31 -12.26
CA ALA A 28 -5.96 -8.06 -10.82
C ALA A 28 -4.70 -7.28 -10.42
N VAL A 29 -4.77 -6.68 -9.23
CA VAL A 29 -3.59 -6.27 -8.48
C VAL A 29 -3.08 -7.48 -7.71
N TYR A 30 -1.78 -7.68 -7.64
CA TYR A 30 -1.19 -8.75 -6.85
C TYR A 30 -0.05 -8.25 -5.97
N ALA A 31 0.11 -8.91 -4.83
CA ALA A 31 1.19 -8.66 -3.90
C ALA A 31 1.90 -9.96 -3.56
N ILE A 32 3.23 -9.91 -3.53
CA ILE A 32 4.07 -11.01 -3.07
C ILE A 32 4.51 -10.71 -1.64
N ALA A 33 4.44 -11.71 -0.77
CA ALA A 33 4.77 -11.59 0.64
C ALA A 33 5.55 -12.81 1.16
N TYR A 34 6.11 -12.67 2.36
CA TYR A 34 6.71 -13.75 3.13
C TYR A 34 6.44 -13.55 4.63
N LYS A 35 6.63 -14.61 5.41
CA LYS A 35 6.60 -14.55 6.87
C LYS A 35 8.01 -14.31 7.41
N PRO A 36 8.30 -13.15 8.02
CA PRO A 36 9.63 -12.88 8.56
C PRO A 36 9.94 -13.75 9.78
N ASP A 37 8.96 -13.95 10.67
CA ASP A 37 9.12 -14.70 11.92
C ASP A 37 8.00 -15.76 12.05
N PRO A 38 7.99 -16.81 11.21
CA PRO A 38 6.88 -17.76 11.17
C PRO A 38 6.68 -18.52 12.50
N ASP A 39 7.73 -18.72 13.29
CA ASP A 39 7.66 -19.50 14.53
C ASP A 39 7.07 -18.69 15.70
N THR A 40 7.26 -17.37 15.69
CA THR A 40 6.78 -16.48 16.77
C THR A 40 5.56 -15.64 16.36
N ARG A 41 5.40 -15.37 15.07
CA ARG A 41 4.33 -14.55 14.49
C ARG A 41 3.83 -15.16 13.17
N PRO A 42 3.20 -16.36 13.22
CA PRO A 42 2.81 -17.10 12.02
C PRO A 42 1.80 -16.36 11.13
N ASP A 43 1.01 -15.44 11.69
CA ASP A 43 0.01 -14.67 10.93
C ASP A 43 0.56 -13.37 10.34
N ARG A 44 1.85 -13.08 10.58
CA ARG A 44 2.48 -11.86 10.10
C ARG A 44 3.13 -12.06 8.74
N TYR A 45 2.70 -11.23 7.79
CA TYR A 45 3.29 -11.17 6.47
C TYR A 45 3.93 -9.80 6.21
N ALA A 46 5.05 -9.83 5.51
CA ALA A 46 5.73 -8.66 4.98
C ALA A 46 5.67 -8.68 3.46
N VAL A 47 5.19 -7.57 2.87
CA VAL A 47 5.10 -7.37 1.42
C VAL A 47 6.50 -7.13 0.86
N ILE A 48 6.84 -7.84 -0.21
CA ILE A 48 8.16 -7.77 -0.87
C ILE A 48 8.08 -7.33 -2.32
N TYR A 49 6.89 -7.44 -2.94
CA TYR A 49 6.61 -6.95 -4.28
C TYR A 49 5.12 -6.63 -4.44
N VAL A 50 4.78 -5.62 -5.23
CA VAL A 50 3.41 -5.31 -5.63
C VAL A 50 3.39 -4.93 -7.09
N ASP A 51 2.40 -5.41 -7.83
CA ASP A 51 2.16 -4.98 -9.21
C ASP A 51 0.70 -5.26 -9.61
N HIS A 52 0.36 -5.02 -10.86
CA HIS A 52 -0.91 -5.41 -11.46
C HIS A 52 -0.72 -6.13 -12.79
N ALA A 53 -1.74 -6.88 -13.19
CA ALA A 53 -1.79 -7.56 -14.47
C ALA A 53 -3.13 -7.29 -15.17
N ASP A 54 -3.11 -7.32 -16.50
CA ASP A 54 -4.31 -7.44 -17.32
C ASP A 54 -4.77 -8.91 -17.41
N ASP A 55 -3.84 -9.86 -17.24
CA ASP A 55 -4.08 -11.28 -17.10
C ASP A 55 -3.00 -11.92 -16.20
N LEU A 56 -3.37 -12.38 -15.00
CA LEU A 56 -2.44 -13.03 -14.07
C LEU A 56 -1.81 -14.30 -14.64
N SER A 57 -2.47 -15.00 -15.56
CA SER A 57 -1.92 -16.21 -16.19
C SER A 57 -0.73 -15.90 -17.12
N ALA A 58 -0.65 -14.66 -17.63
CA ALA A 58 0.42 -14.19 -18.50
C ALA A 58 1.68 -13.68 -17.74
N GLU A 59 1.59 -13.49 -16.42
CA GLU A 59 2.66 -12.94 -15.56
C GLU A 59 3.83 -13.92 -15.31
N ARG A 60 3.80 -15.12 -15.91
CA ARG A 60 4.88 -16.12 -15.78
C ARG A 60 5.11 -16.60 -14.35
N PHE A 61 4.04 -16.69 -13.56
CA PHE A 61 4.06 -17.35 -12.27
C PHE A 61 4.31 -18.87 -12.40
N PRO A 62 4.82 -19.53 -11.35
CA PRO A 62 5.21 -18.95 -10.06
C PRO A 62 6.61 -18.33 -10.03
N PHE A 63 7.57 -18.86 -10.81
CA PHE A 63 8.98 -18.45 -10.71
C PHE A 63 9.70 -18.18 -12.04
N GLN A 64 8.95 -18.03 -13.15
CA GLN A 64 9.49 -17.50 -14.40
C GLN A 64 9.35 -15.97 -14.50
N HIS A 65 8.68 -15.34 -13.53
CA HIS A 65 8.57 -13.90 -13.41
C HIS A 65 9.96 -13.25 -13.21
N PRO A 66 10.26 -12.11 -13.87
CA PRO A 66 11.60 -11.49 -13.82
C PRO A 66 12.09 -11.15 -12.40
N ARG A 67 11.17 -10.89 -11.47
CA ARG A 67 11.46 -10.57 -10.07
C ARG A 67 11.48 -11.78 -9.12
N ALA A 68 11.19 -12.98 -9.61
CA ALA A 68 11.08 -14.19 -8.80
C ALA A 68 12.32 -14.47 -7.95
N HIS A 69 13.51 -14.29 -8.53
CA HIS A 69 14.77 -14.47 -7.82
C HIS A 69 14.92 -13.54 -6.59
N CYS A 70 14.46 -12.28 -6.70
CA CYS A 70 14.46 -11.36 -5.55
C CYS A 70 13.53 -11.84 -4.43
N TRP A 71 12.33 -12.33 -4.80
CA TRP A 71 11.35 -12.83 -3.85
C TRP A 71 11.86 -14.02 -3.06
N ILE A 72 12.42 -15.01 -3.77
CA ILE A 72 12.99 -16.23 -3.18
C ILE A 72 14.13 -15.88 -2.22
N ARG A 73 15.05 -15.01 -2.65
CA ARG A 73 16.17 -14.55 -1.81
C ARG A 73 15.67 -13.87 -0.55
N ARG A 74 14.65 -13.02 -0.64
CA ARG A 74 14.12 -12.28 0.51
C ARG A 74 13.36 -13.17 1.48
N ALA A 75 12.63 -14.17 0.97
CA ALA A 75 11.89 -15.14 1.77
C ALA A 75 12.78 -16.29 2.32
N GLY A 76 14.00 -16.43 1.80
CA GLY A 76 14.95 -17.49 2.12
C GLY A 76 14.67 -18.83 1.42
N SER A 77 13.50 -19.00 0.81
CA SER A 77 13.14 -20.19 0.03
C SER A 77 11.90 -19.95 -0.82
N LYS A 78 11.78 -20.65 -1.95
CA LYS A 78 10.58 -20.65 -2.80
C LYS A 78 9.32 -21.15 -2.08
N TRP A 79 9.51 -21.95 -1.02
CA TRP A 79 8.43 -22.49 -0.17
C TRP A 79 7.94 -21.52 0.90
N LYS A 80 8.50 -20.31 0.95
CA LYS A 80 8.14 -19.25 1.90
C LYS A 80 7.61 -18.00 1.22
N VAL A 81 7.30 -18.10 -0.07
CA VAL A 81 6.76 -17.00 -0.89
C VAL A 81 5.25 -17.18 -1.03
N TYR A 82 4.51 -16.13 -0.75
CA TYR A 82 3.05 -16.11 -0.80
C TYR A 82 2.57 -15.05 -1.76
N VAL A 83 1.40 -15.28 -2.35
CA VAL A 83 0.70 -14.34 -3.23
C VAL A 83 -0.64 -13.96 -2.64
N CYS A 84 -0.97 -12.68 -2.77
CA CYS A 84 -2.29 -12.14 -2.54
C CYS A 84 -2.79 -11.49 -3.83
N THR A 85 -4.06 -11.61 -4.15
CA THR A 85 -4.66 -11.03 -5.37
C THR A 85 -5.90 -10.22 -5.04
N TYR A 86 -6.14 -9.16 -5.79
CA TYR A 86 -7.34 -8.34 -5.69
C TYR A 86 -7.85 -8.03 -7.10
N GLU A 87 -8.99 -8.64 -7.44
CA GLU A 87 -9.76 -8.27 -8.62
C GLU A 87 -10.51 -6.97 -8.33
N VAL A 88 -10.32 -5.95 -9.17
CA VAL A 88 -10.91 -4.63 -8.97
C VAL A 88 -12.29 -4.59 -9.63
N PRO A 89 -13.41 -4.56 -8.87
CA PRO A 89 -14.74 -4.60 -9.46
C PRO A 89 -14.99 -3.37 -10.33
N GLY A 90 -15.36 -3.58 -11.59
CA GLY A 90 -15.62 -2.50 -12.55
C GLY A 90 -14.41 -1.60 -12.86
N GLY A 91 -13.21 -1.95 -12.38
CA GLY A 91 -12.00 -1.14 -12.53
C GLY A 91 -11.16 -1.55 -13.74
N GLY A 92 -10.89 -0.59 -14.62
CA GLY A 92 -9.94 -0.75 -15.71
C GLY A 92 -8.48 -0.75 -15.24
N ARG A 93 -7.55 -0.94 -16.19
CA ARG A 93 -6.11 -0.91 -15.95
C ARG A 93 -5.61 0.33 -15.16
N PRO A 94 -6.06 1.56 -15.43
CA PRO A 94 -5.62 2.74 -14.67
C PRO A 94 -5.94 2.65 -13.17
N HIS A 95 -7.05 2.00 -12.82
CA HIS A 95 -7.43 1.82 -11.42
C HIS A 95 -6.48 0.84 -10.72
N ARG A 96 -6.14 -0.27 -11.38
CA ARG A 96 -5.14 -1.23 -10.88
C ARG A 96 -3.75 -0.59 -10.73
N GLU A 97 -3.33 0.20 -11.71
CA GLU A 97 -2.09 0.98 -11.68
C GLU A 97 -2.05 1.92 -10.47
N GLN A 98 -3.15 2.62 -10.20
CA GLN A 98 -3.26 3.51 -9.05
C GLN A 98 -3.11 2.76 -7.72
N ILE A 99 -3.80 1.63 -7.56
CA ILE A 99 -3.72 0.79 -6.35
C ILE A 99 -2.30 0.25 -6.18
N ALA A 100 -1.67 -0.26 -7.24
CA ALA A 100 -0.31 -0.78 -7.18
C ALA A 100 0.71 0.30 -6.77
N ARG A 101 0.55 1.54 -7.28
CA ARG A 101 1.35 2.69 -6.87
C ARG A 101 1.18 3.03 -5.40
N GLU A 102 -0.06 3.11 -4.93
CA GLU A 102 -0.37 3.39 -3.52
C GLU A 102 0.26 2.35 -2.58
N LEU A 103 0.06 1.06 -2.88
CA LEU A 103 0.63 -0.05 -2.11
C LEU A 103 2.16 -0.03 -2.13
N THR A 104 2.78 0.25 -3.28
CA THR A 104 4.23 0.40 -3.39
C THR A 104 4.74 1.52 -2.50
N ALA A 105 4.03 2.64 -2.45
CA ALA A 105 4.41 3.80 -1.68
C ALA A 105 4.24 3.59 -0.17
N ILE A 106 3.22 2.84 0.25
CA ILE A 106 2.96 2.48 1.66
C ILE A 106 3.99 1.44 2.16
N TYR A 107 4.19 0.36 1.41
CA TYR A 107 4.99 -0.78 1.89
C TYR A 107 6.47 -0.69 1.53
N ARG A 108 6.84 0.16 0.57
CA ARG A 108 8.19 0.29 0.00
C ARG A 108 8.87 -1.08 -0.25
N PRO A 109 8.22 -1.96 -1.04
CA PRO A 109 8.71 -3.31 -1.29
C PRO A 109 10.07 -3.28 -1.98
N ARG A 110 11.06 -3.96 -1.39
CA ARG A 110 12.44 -3.94 -1.90
C ARG A 110 12.63 -4.56 -3.27
N CYS A 111 11.74 -5.44 -3.72
CA CYS A 111 11.87 -6.07 -5.04
C CYS A 111 11.21 -5.27 -6.17
N ASN A 112 10.46 -4.20 -5.87
CA ASN A 112 9.95 -3.28 -6.89
C ASN A 112 11.11 -2.45 -7.47
N ALA A 113 11.12 -2.27 -8.79
CA ALA A 113 12.12 -1.46 -9.48
C ALA A 113 11.99 0.02 -9.13
N GLN A 114 10.74 0.48 -9.04
CA GLN A 114 10.37 1.86 -8.81
C GLN A 114 9.94 1.98 -7.35
N GLN A 115 10.79 2.56 -6.52
CA GLN A 115 10.34 3.06 -5.22
C GLN A 115 9.66 4.38 -5.52
N TYR A 116 8.33 4.37 -5.59
CA TYR A 116 7.58 5.61 -5.73
C TYR A 116 7.80 6.43 -4.45
N ASP A 117 8.54 7.52 -4.58
CA ASP A 117 8.64 8.52 -3.53
C ASP A 117 7.28 9.18 -3.35
N GLN A 118 6.77 9.18 -2.12
CA GLN A 118 5.63 9.98 -1.68
C GLN A 118 5.97 11.48 -1.63
N ALA A 119 6.80 11.97 -2.54
CA ALA A 119 6.99 13.40 -2.72
C ALA A 119 5.76 13.93 -3.45
N TRP A 120 4.66 14.05 -2.71
CA TRP A 120 3.70 15.12 -2.95
C TRP A 120 4.52 16.41 -2.97
N LYS A 121 4.84 16.92 -4.15
CA LYS A 121 5.27 18.31 -4.28
C LYS A 121 4.01 19.12 -4.13
N ASP A 122 3.95 19.94 -3.08
CA ASP A 122 2.89 20.93 -2.83
C ASP A 122 2.63 21.85 -4.04
N GLU A 123 3.58 21.90 -4.99
CA GLU A 123 3.51 22.63 -6.25
C GLU A 123 2.36 22.21 -7.20
N TRP A 124 1.69 21.08 -6.95
CA TRP A 124 0.57 20.58 -7.78
C TRP A 124 -0.81 20.68 -7.12
N ILE A 125 -0.92 21.25 -5.91
CA ILE A 125 -2.21 21.73 -5.43
C ILE A 125 -2.44 23.10 -6.07
N GLY A 126 -2.91 23.08 -7.32
CA GLY A 126 -3.58 24.26 -7.87
C GLY A 126 -4.68 24.64 -6.88
N GLU A 127 -4.60 25.86 -6.35
CA GLU A 127 -5.67 26.46 -5.56
C GLU A 127 -6.98 26.35 -6.36
N TYR A 128 -7.81 25.38 -6.01
CA TYR A 128 -9.17 25.35 -6.49
C TYR A 128 -9.95 26.34 -5.63
N THR A 129 -9.92 27.62 -6.03
CA THR A 129 -10.77 28.65 -5.45
C THR A 129 -12.21 28.38 -5.89
N ALA A 130 -12.93 27.56 -5.12
CA ALA A 130 -14.38 27.49 -5.21
C ALA A 130 -14.96 28.77 -4.56
N PRO A 131 -15.84 29.56 -5.21
CA PRO A 131 -16.29 30.87 -4.68
C PRO A 131 -17.21 30.83 -3.47
N THR A 132 -17.39 29.69 -2.80
CA THR A 132 -18.41 29.55 -1.74
C THR A 132 -17.98 28.54 -0.68
N THR A 133 -17.05 28.92 0.19
CA THR A 133 -17.04 28.57 1.63
C THR A 133 -15.84 29.26 2.30
N GLY A 134 -16.10 30.07 3.33
CA GLY A 134 -15.07 30.80 4.06
C GLY A 134 -14.14 29.86 4.86
N PRO A 135 -12.91 30.31 5.18
CA PRO A 135 -11.92 29.46 5.83
C PRO A 135 -12.30 29.14 7.27
N VAL A 136 -12.42 27.84 7.57
CA VAL A 136 -12.48 27.32 8.95
C VAL A 136 -11.10 27.48 9.57
N ALA A 137 -10.97 28.43 10.51
CA ALA A 137 -9.76 28.63 11.29
C ALA A 137 -9.40 27.35 12.07
N ARG A 138 -8.18 26.83 11.88
CA ARG A 138 -7.61 25.78 12.74
C ARG A 138 -7.27 26.40 14.11
N ARG A 139 -8.06 26.09 15.13
CA ARG A 139 -7.72 26.35 16.53
C ARG A 139 -6.79 25.21 17.02
N GLY A 140 -5.52 25.52 17.22
CA GLY A 140 -4.57 24.63 17.91
C GLY A 140 -4.82 24.61 19.43
N PRO A 141 -4.42 23.54 20.15
CA PRO A 141 -4.62 23.44 21.58
C PRO A 141 -3.54 24.24 22.33
N ASP A 142 -3.95 24.79 23.47
CA ASP A 142 -3.10 25.36 24.52
C ASP A 142 -2.52 26.76 24.27
N GLN A 143 -3.35 27.78 24.54
CA GLN A 143 -2.90 29.05 25.11
C GLN A 143 -3.90 29.48 26.19
N SER A 144 -3.48 29.38 27.45
CA SER A 144 -4.18 30.00 28.57
C SER A 144 -4.09 31.53 28.43
N PRO A 145 -5.19 32.29 28.58
CA PRO A 145 -5.15 33.73 28.40
C PRO A 145 -4.50 34.42 29.62
N PRO A 146 -3.63 35.42 29.44
CA PRO A 146 -3.26 36.31 30.54
C PRO A 146 -4.46 37.19 30.89
N GLY A 147 -4.95 37.05 32.12
CA GLY A 147 -5.99 37.92 32.66
C GLY A 147 -5.47 39.36 32.78
N GLN A 148 -6.00 40.26 31.93
CA GLN A 148 -5.95 41.70 32.14
C GLN A 148 -7.25 42.19 32.78
N ARG A 149 -7.11 42.94 33.88
CA ARG A 149 -7.86 44.14 34.35
C ARG A 149 -7.58 44.27 35.86
N GLN A 150 -7.19 45.40 36.45
CA GLN A 150 -7.38 46.83 36.11
C GLN A 150 -6.39 47.69 36.94
N PRO A 151 -6.23 49.00 36.62
CA PRO A 151 -5.40 49.94 37.38
C PRO A 151 -6.09 50.42 38.67
N ARG A 152 -5.28 50.89 39.63
CA ARG A 152 -5.68 51.53 40.88
C ARG A 152 -6.24 52.94 40.62
N ASP A 153 -7.27 53.35 41.37
CA ASP A 153 -7.29 54.61 42.15
C ASP A 153 -8.66 54.88 42.81
N SER A 154 -8.66 54.93 44.15
CA SER A 154 -9.37 55.85 45.09
C SER A 154 -9.62 55.18 46.42
#